data_AF-A0A7I8BV91-F1
#
_entry.id   AF-A0A7I8BV91-F1
#
_cell.length_a   1.000
_cell.length_b   1.000
_cell.length_c   1.000
_cell.angle_alpha   90.00
_cell.angle_beta   90.00
_cell.angle_gamma   90.00
#
_symmetry.space_group_name_H-M   'P 1'
#
loop_
_entity.id
_entity.type
_entity.pdbx_description
1 polymer ?
#
loop_
_entity_poly.entity_id
_entity_poly.type
_entity_poly.pdbx_seq_one_letter_code
_entity_poly.pdbx_strand_id
1 'polypeptide(L)'
;MTRPRMIFPKARNAVASRPESAEDYQIYATYRRTTEGSYMGQLKVVRKTDGRLLFPFTGAPDIGPFTDGDLAREAAQRHGETVVQSDLDNPEP
;
A
#
# COMPACT_ATOMS: atom_id res chain seq x y z
N MET A 1 -3.67 26.19 -6.27
CA MET A 1 -3.81 25.39 -5.03
C MET A 1 -2.76 24.30 -5.03
N THR A 2 -1.66 24.48 -4.30
CA THR A 2 -0.55 23.52 -4.23
C THR A 2 -0.93 22.38 -3.30
N ARG A 3 -1.06 21.16 -3.82
CA ARG A 3 -1.32 19.96 -3.01
C ARG A 3 -0.09 19.68 -2.12
N PRO A 4 -0.23 19.58 -0.80
CA PRO A 4 0.90 19.28 0.08
C PRO A 4 1.48 17.91 -0.27
N ARG A 5 2.78 17.87 -0.60
CA ARG A 5 3.52 16.62 -0.79
C ARG A 5 3.74 16.01 0.60
N MET A 6 3.27 14.78 0.77
CA MET A 6 3.56 13.97 1.95
C MET A 6 5.03 13.52 1.86
N ILE A 7 5.89 14.13 2.67
CA ILE A 7 7.32 13.78 2.74
C ILE A 7 7.46 12.69 3.80
N PHE A 8 7.83 11.49 3.37
CA PHE A 8 8.15 10.40 4.29
C PHE A 8 9.63 10.45 4.65
N PRO A 9 10.00 10.27 5.93
CA PRO A 9 11.40 10.24 6.35
C PRO A 9 12.11 9.04 5.71
N LYS A 10 13.33 9.29 5.22
CA LYS A 10 14.19 8.28 4.61
C LYS A 10 14.68 7.32 5.71
N ALA A 11 14.32 6.04 5.61
CA ALA A 11 14.80 5.01 6.54
C ALA A 11 16.33 4.93 6.47
N ARG A 12 16.96 4.85 7.66
CA ARG A 12 18.40 4.62 7.82
C ARG A 12 18.74 3.25 7.22
N ASN A 13 19.90 3.16 6.56
CA ASN A 13 20.53 1.92 6.12
C ASN A 13 20.74 0.98 7.32
N ALA A 14 19.70 0.26 7.74
CA ALA A 14 19.86 -1.01 8.41
C ALA A 14 20.17 -2.02 7.32
N VAL A 15 21.13 -2.91 7.56
CA VAL A 15 21.37 -4.07 6.69
C VAL A 15 20.01 -4.76 6.56
N ALA A 16 19.41 -4.72 5.36
CA ALA A 16 18.01 -5.09 5.17
C ALA A 16 17.81 -6.52 5.67
N SER A 17 17.20 -6.68 6.84
CA SER A 17 16.83 -8.00 7.33
C SER A 17 15.67 -8.48 6.49
N ARG A 18 15.74 -9.74 6.06
CA ARG A 18 14.64 -10.39 5.35
C ARG A 18 13.38 -10.25 6.21
N PRO A 19 12.23 -9.85 5.64
CA PRO A 19 10.98 -9.83 6.40
C PRO A 19 10.63 -11.27 6.82
N GLU A 20 10.21 -11.44 8.07
CA GLU A 20 9.91 -12.76 8.66
C GLU A 20 8.41 -12.97 8.85
N SER A 21 7.64 -11.89 8.99
CA SER A 21 6.21 -11.95 9.30
C SER A 21 5.43 -10.78 8.70
N ALA A 22 4.09 -10.89 8.68
CA ALA A 22 3.21 -9.80 8.25
C ALA A 22 3.36 -8.53 9.13
N GLU A 23 3.84 -8.69 10.37
CA GLU A 23 4.14 -7.58 11.26
C GLU A 23 5.32 -6.74 10.79
N ASP A 24 6.15 -7.24 9.86
CA ASP A 24 7.24 -6.47 9.24
C ASP A 24 6.73 -5.49 8.17
N TYR A 25 5.42 -5.42 7.97
CA TYR A 25 4.80 -4.58 6.95
C TYR A 25 3.84 -3.58 7.58
N GLN A 26 3.55 -2.54 6.81
CA GLN A 26 2.53 -1.58 7.13
C GLN A 26 1.62 -1.40 5.92
N ILE A 27 0.36 -1.78 6.09
CA ILE A 27 -0.70 -1.57 5.12
C ILE A 27 -1.46 -0.30 5.51
N TYR A 28 -1.61 0.61 4.56
CA TYR A 28 -2.49 1.77 4.66
C TYR A 28 -3.58 1.63 3.59
N ALA A 29 -4.73 1.13 4.01
CA ALA A 29 -5.91 1.01 3.17
C ALA A 29 -6.91 2.13 3.48
N THR A 30 -7.27 2.88 2.45
CA THR A 30 -8.28 3.94 2.49
C THR A 30 -9.04 3.95 1.17
N TYR A 31 -9.91 4.93 0.97
CA TYR A 31 -10.59 5.16 -0.29
C TYR A 31 -10.58 6.64 -0.64
N ARG A 32 -10.79 6.94 -1.93
CA ARG A 32 -11.14 8.27 -2.40
C ARG A 32 -12.47 8.20 -3.15
N ARG A 33 -13.30 9.23 -3.01
CA ARG A 33 -14.51 9.39 -3.82
C ARG A 33 -14.16 10.15 -5.11
N THR A 34 -14.63 9.65 -6.26
CA THR A 34 -14.49 10.32 -7.56
C THR A 34 -15.59 11.38 -7.74
N THR A 35 -15.39 12.28 -8.70
CA THR A 35 -16.39 13.28 -9.08
C THR A 35 -17.67 12.66 -9.65
N GLU A 36 -17.57 11.45 -10.19
CA GLU A 36 -18.69 10.67 -10.72
C GLU A 36 -19.48 9.94 -9.63
N GLY A 37 -19.04 10.05 -8.36
CA GLY A 37 -19.74 9.49 -7.20
C GLY A 37 -19.28 8.08 -6.81
N SER A 38 -18.40 7.44 -7.58
CA SER A 38 -17.81 6.14 -7.27
C SER A 38 -16.70 6.25 -6.22
N TYR A 39 -16.36 5.12 -5.59
CA TYR A 39 -15.27 5.00 -4.63
C TYR A 39 -14.12 4.22 -5.24
N MET A 40 -12.89 4.72 -5.09
CA MET A 40 -11.66 4.04 -5.51
C MET A 40 -10.85 3.71 -4.25
N GLY A 41 -10.51 2.45 -4.08
CA GLY A 41 -9.58 1.99 -3.06
C GLY A 41 -8.22 2.65 -3.27
N GLN A 42 -7.60 3.02 -2.15
CA GLN A 42 -6.27 3.62 -2.10
C GLN A 42 -5.44 2.76 -1.16
N LEU A 43 -4.32 2.27 -1.67
CA LEU A 43 -3.46 1.36 -0.94
C LEU A 43 -2.04 1.90 -0.94
N LYS A 44 -1.40 1.81 0.23
CA LYS A 44 0.04 1.92 0.36
C LYS A 44 0.55 0.78 1.22
N VAL A 45 1.55 0.04 0.74
CA VAL A 45 2.21 -1.05 1.48
C VAL A 45 3.69 -0.72 1.61
N VAL A 46 4.19 -0.74 2.84
CA VAL A 46 5.60 -0.47 3.17
C VAL A 46 6.17 -1.64 3.93
N ARG A 47 7.33 -2.15 3.50
CA ARG A 47 8.14 -3.08 4.27
C ARG A 47 8.95 -2.29 5.28
N LYS A 48 8.80 -2.58 6.57
CA LYS A 48 9.42 -1.83 7.67
C LYS A 48 10.89 -2.19 7.89
N THR A 49 11.33 -3.37 7.45
CA THR A 49 12.72 -3.84 7.63
C THR A 49 13.74 -2.98 6.88
N ASP A 50 13.38 -2.50 5.68
CA ASP A 50 14.22 -1.68 4.81
C ASP A 50 13.55 -0.35 4.39
N GLY A 51 12.29 -0.13 4.79
CA GLY A 51 11.51 1.05 4.43
C GLY A 51 11.01 1.04 2.98
N ARG A 52 11.08 -0.09 2.28
CA ARG A 52 10.71 -0.21 0.86
C ARG A 52 9.20 -0.04 0.67
N LEU A 53 8.85 0.76 -0.34
CA LEU A 53 7.47 0.89 -0.81
C LEU A 53 7.16 -0.25 -1.78
N LEU A 54 6.26 -1.15 -1.41
CA LEU A 54 5.86 -2.29 -2.25
C LEU A 54 4.65 -1.96 -3.12
N PHE A 55 3.75 -1.11 -2.62
CA PHE A 55 2.60 -0.63 -3.37
C PHE A 55 2.29 0.83 -2.98
N PRO A 56 1.91 1.70 -3.93
CA PRO A 56 1.82 1.44 -5.37
C PRO A 56 3.21 1.49 -6.03
N PHE A 57 3.38 0.70 -7.09
CA PHE A 57 4.50 0.79 -8.01
C PHE A 57 4.06 1.42 -9.34
N THR A 58 5.00 1.72 -10.22
CA THR A 58 4.69 2.31 -11.53
C THR A 58 3.83 1.36 -12.36
N GLY A 59 2.61 1.78 -12.70
CA GLY A 59 1.66 0.94 -13.45
C GLY A 59 0.81 0.01 -12.57
N ALA A 60 0.84 0.18 -11.24
CA ALA A 60 -0.04 -0.55 -10.35
C ALA A 60 -1.52 -0.33 -10.72
N PRO A 61 -2.36 -1.38 -10.71
CA PRO A 61 -3.76 -1.27 -11.05
C PRO A 61 -4.53 -0.42 -10.04
N ASP A 62 -5.52 0.31 -10.52
CA ASP A 62 -6.50 0.96 -9.65
C ASP A 62 -7.37 -0.09 -8.95
N ILE A 63 -7.78 0.20 -7.71
CA ILE A 63 -8.66 -0.67 -6.93
C ILE A 63 -10.07 -0.06 -7.00
N GLY A 64 -10.93 -0.59 -7.87
CA GLY A 64 -12.30 -0.09 -8.08
C GLY A 64 -12.61 0.18 -9.56
N PRO A 65 -13.72 0.86 -9.88
CA PRO A 65 -14.62 1.59 -8.97
C PRO A 65 -15.55 0.70 -8.13
N PHE A 66 -15.95 1.21 -6.96
CA PHE A 66 -16.96 0.62 -6.06
C PHE A 66 -18.12 1.59 -5.82
N THR A 67 -19.27 1.05 -5.41
CA THR A 67 -20.47 1.82 -5.06
C THR A 67 -20.45 2.34 -3.62
N ASP A 68 -19.58 1.78 -2.77
CA ASP A 68 -19.50 2.08 -1.35
C ASP A 68 -18.04 2.26 -0.90
N GLY A 69 -17.82 3.14 0.08
CA GLY A 69 -16.49 3.48 0.58
C GLY A 69 -15.87 2.37 1.43
N ASP A 70 -16.66 1.68 2.23
CA ASP A 70 -16.18 0.56 3.04
C ASP A 70 -15.78 -0.61 2.14
N LEU A 71 -16.57 -0.90 1.09
CA LEU A 71 -16.18 -1.90 0.07
C LEU A 71 -14.84 -1.55 -0.60
N ALA A 72 -14.62 -0.27 -0.93
CA ALA A 72 -13.38 0.18 -1.52
C ALA A 72 -12.18 0.04 -0.56
N ARG A 73 -12.39 0.32 0.73
CA ARG A 73 -11.37 0.15 1.77
C ARG A 73 -11.04 -1.32 2.01
N GLU A 74 -12.04 -2.18 2.11
CA GLU A 74 -11.87 -3.63 2.30
C GLU A 74 -11.17 -4.27 1.10
N ALA A 75 -11.48 -3.82 -0.12
CA ALA A 75 -10.76 -4.25 -1.32
C ALA A 75 -9.30 -3.81 -1.30
N ALA A 76 -9.02 -2.56 -0.88
CA ALA A 76 -7.65 -2.08 -0.72
C ALA A 76 -6.89 -2.86 0.37
N GLN A 77 -7.54 -3.18 1.50
CA GLN A 77 -6.96 -3.96 2.58
C GLN A 77 -6.58 -5.38 2.12
N ARG A 78 -7.50 -6.10 1.47
CA ARG A 78 -7.24 -7.45 0.92
C ARG A 78 -6.14 -7.45 -0.13
N HIS A 79 -6.09 -6.41 -0.97
CA HIS A 79 -5.00 -6.29 -1.94
C HIS A 79 -3.65 -6.06 -1.24
N GLY A 80 -3.62 -5.26 -0.16
CA GLY A 80 -2.44 -5.07 0.67
C GLY A 80 -1.94 -6.38 1.30
N GLU A 81 -2.85 -7.19 1.84
CA GLU A 81 -2.53 -8.51 2.41
C GLU A 81 -1.92 -9.45 1.35
N THR A 82 -2.47 -9.42 0.13
CA THR A 82 -1.93 -10.20 -1.00
C THR A 82 -0.51 -9.76 -1.37
N VAL A 83 -0.24 -8.45 -1.38
CA VAL A 83 1.10 -7.89 -1.63
C VAL A 83 2.08 -8.32 -0.56
N VAL A 84 1.69 -8.24 0.72
CA VAL A 84 2.51 -8.68 1.85
C VAL A 84 2.82 -10.17 1.75
N GLN A 85 1.82 -11.01 1.48
CA GLN A 85 2.02 -12.45 1.36
C GLN A 85 2.97 -12.79 0.21
N SER A 86 2.77 -12.17 -0.96
CA SER A 86 3.64 -12.37 -2.13
C SER A 86 5.09 -11.99 -1.83
N ASP A 87 5.30 -10.93 -1.07
CA ASP A 87 6.61 -10.45 -0.67
C ASP A 87 7.27 -11.31 0.42
N LEU A 88 6.49 -11.90 1.33
CA LEU A 88 7.00 -12.88 2.30
C LEU A 88 7.44 -14.18 1.62
N ASP A 89 6.67 -14.65 0.65
CA ASP A 89 6.96 -15.88 -0.10
C ASP A 89 8.20 -15.71 -1.01
N ASN A 90 8.33 -14.55 -1.65
CA ASN A 90 9.45 -14.23 -2.52
C ASN A 90 9.95 -12.79 -2.28
N PRO A 91 10.72 -12.55 -1.20
CA PRO A 91 11.16 -11.21 -0.87
C PRO A 91 12.14 -10.73 -1.93
N GLU A 92 11.84 -9.57 -2.51
CA GLU A 92 12.77 -8.92 -3.41
C GLU A 92 14.11 -8.64 -2.69
N PRO A 93 15.26 -8.88 -3.36
CA PRO A 93 16.58 -8.63 -2.82
C PRO A 93 16.87 -7.14 -2.58
#